data_AF-A0A920IN81-F1
#
_entry.id   AF-A0A920IN81-F1
#
_cell.length_a   1.000
_cell.length_b   1.000
_cell.length_c   1.000
_cell.angle_alpha   90.00
_cell.angle_beta   90.00
_cell.angle_gamma   90.00
#
_symmetry.space_group_name_H-M   'P 1'
#
loop_
_entity.id
_entity.type
_entity.pdbx_description
1 polymer ?
#
loop_
_entity_poly.entity_id
_entity_poly.type
_entity_poly.pdbx_seq_one_letter_code
_entity_poly.pdbx_strand_id
1 'polypeptide(L)'
;MPLTLSGEDVPPYLEVRGEVVIPREAFERMNAQARAADEKVFVNPRNAAAGSLRQLDSRITARRPLAFTAYSVGVVEGDLPGAHDAILQRLSEWGLPVSEYMQTVTGIAACDDYYEALARQRDTLPLISMALFSRSTGWRSRKSWALFHEPPLGDRSQVSGPGGEHSAVGRRLSGRSYGGDHAGCPPAARVCGGDGQ
;
A
#
# COMPACT_ATOMS: atom_id res chain seq x y z
N MET A 1 -13.09 6.07 -12.31
CA MET A 1 -13.58 4.68 -12.21
C MET A 1 -14.59 4.51 -13.35
N PRO A 2 -14.39 3.59 -14.30
CA PRO A 2 -15.41 3.29 -15.32
C PRO A 2 -16.74 2.82 -14.72
N LEU A 3 -17.85 3.29 -15.26
CA LEU A 3 -19.19 2.74 -14.92
C LEU A 3 -19.51 1.47 -15.71
N THR A 4 -18.73 1.17 -16.74
CA THR A 4 -18.88 0.01 -17.61
C THR A 4 -17.51 -0.50 -17.99
N LEU A 5 -17.28 -1.81 -17.84
CA LEU A 5 -16.05 -2.46 -18.30
C LEU A 5 -16.11 -2.65 -19.81
N SER A 6 -14.96 -2.51 -20.46
CA SER A 6 -14.84 -2.68 -21.92
C SER A 6 -14.29 -4.07 -22.25
N GLY A 7 -14.72 -4.69 -23.35
CA GLY A 7 -14.22 -5.99 -23.82
C GLY A 7 -15.25 -7.11 -23.84
N GLU A 8 -14.92 -8.20 -24.52
CA GLU A 8 -15.86 -9.32 -24.80
C GLU A 8 -15.82 -10.41 -23.71
N ASP A 9 -14.72 -10.52 -22.96
CA ASP A 9 -14.48 -11.59 -21.96
C ASP A 9 -14.64 -11.12 -20.51
N VAL A 10 -15.51 -10.15 -20.24
CA VAL A 10 -15.75 -9.68 -18.86
C VAL A 10 -16.61 -10.72 -18.11
N PRO A 11 -16.17 -11.24 -16.95
CA PRO A 11 -16.95 -12.18 -16.17
C PRO A 11 -18.32 -11.59 -15.76
N PRO A 12 -19.40 -12.40 -15.72
CA PRO A 12 -20.71 -11.96 -15.24
C PRO A 12 -20.68 -11.38 -13.82
N TYR A 13 -19.76 -11.86 -12.98
CA TYR A 13 -19.49 -11.30 -11.67
C TYR A 13 -17.99 -11.13 -11.45
N LEU A 14 -17.58 -9.92 -11.12
CA LEU A 14 -16.19 -9.56 -10.85
C LEU A 14 -16.12 -8.57 -9.68
N GLU A 15 -15.56 -9.01 -8.56
CA GLU A 15 -15.22 -8.13 -7.44
C GLU A 15 -13.80 -7.56 -7.64
N VAL A 16 -13.69 -6.26 -7.89
CA VAL A 16 -12.40 -5.58 -8.01
C VAL A 16 -12.02 -4.94 -6.68
N ARG A 17 -10.80 -5.18 -6.24
CA ARG A 17 -10.20 -4.57 -5.04
C ARG A 17 -9.14 -3.58 -5.46
N GLY A 18 -9.17 -2.43 -4.80
CA GLY A 18 -8.26 -1.34 -5.10
C GLY A 18 -8.19 -0.35 -3.96
N GLU A 19 -7.34 0.65 -4.15
CA GLU A 19 -7.16 1.75 -3.22
C GLU A 19 -7.70 3.04 -3.84
N VAL A 20 -8.45 3.80 -3.03
CA VAL A 20 -8.81 5.18 -3.38
C VAL A 20 -7.79 6.11 -2.74
N VAL A 21 -7.24 6.98 -3.56
CA VAL A 21 -6.09 7.82 -3.26
C VAL A 21 -6.36 9.25 -3.71
N ILE A 22 -5.58 10.21 -3.21
CA ILE A 22 -5.51 11.56 -3.79
C ILE A 22 -4.08 11.74 -4.29
N PRO A 23 -3.87 11.96 -5.60
CA PRO A 23 -2.54 12.19 -6.14
C PRO A 23 -1.84 13.37 -5.46
N ARG A 24 -0.52 13.27 -5.26
CA ARG A 24 0.29 14.27 -4.52
C ARG A 24 0.00 15.70 -4.96
N GLU A 25 0.12 16.01 -6.24
CA GLU A 25 -0.10 17.37 -6.75
C GLU A 25 -1.55 17.85 -6.51
N ALA A 26 -2.52 16.95 -6.66
CA ALA A 26 -3.92 17.29 -6.44
C ALA A 26 -4.21 17.54 -4.95
N PHE A 27 -3.57 16.81 -4.06
CA PHE A 27 -3.60 17.04 -2.62
C PHE A 27 -3.00 18.40 -2.26
N GLU A 28 -1.84 18.73 -2.82
CA GLU A 28 -1.17 20.03 -2.58
C GLU A 28 -2.03 21.20 -3.06
N ARG A 29 -2.60 21.11 -4.27
CA ARG A 29 -3.56 22.11 -4.79
C ARG A 29 -4.80 22.23 -3.90
N MET A 30 -5.37 21.11 -3.48
CA MET A 30 -6.56 21.11 -2.62
C MET A 30 -6.27 21.79 -1.27
N ASN A 31 -5.11 21.50 -0.66
CA ASN A 31 -4.71 22.16 0.58
C ASN A 31 -4.36 23.64 0.36
N ALA A 32 -3.79 24.03 -0.78
CA ALA A 32 -3.54 25.44 -1.11
C ALA A 32 -4.85 26.24 -1.21
N GLN A 33 -5.87 25.67 -1.86
CA GLN A 33 -7.21 26.27 -1.94
C GLN A 33 -7.86 26.40 -0.57
N ALA A 34 -7.78 25.35 0.26
CA ALA A 34 -8.31 25.40 1.63
C ALA A 34 -7.63 26.50 2.47
N ARG A 35 -6.30 26.66 2.39
CA ARG A 35 -5.59 27.74 3.09
C ARG A 35 -6.03 29.12 2.61
N ALA A 36 -6.21 29.30 1.30
CA ALA A 36 -6.66 30.58 0.74
C ALA A 36 -8.08 30.96 1.18
N ALA A 37 -8.91 29.97 1.52
CA ALA A 37 -10.27 30.14 2.00
C ALA A 37 -10.38 30.12 3.55
N ASP A 38 -9.26 30.10 4.28
CA ASP A 38 -9.20 29.94 5.74
C ASP A 38 -9.93 28.68 6.26
N GLU A 39 -9.94 27.63 5.44
CA GLU A 39 -10.56 26.34 5.76
C GLU A 39 -9.55 25.35 6.36
N LYS A 40 -10.09 24.31 7.01
CA LYS A 40 -9.28 23.23 7.57
C LYS A 40 -8.53 22.45 6.47
N VAL A 41 -7.21 22.42 6.59
CA VAL A 41 -6.33 21.60 5.73
C VAL A 41 -6.23 20.16 6.21
N PHE A 42 -5.90 19.26 5.28
CA PHE A 42 -5.61 17.86 5.60
C PHE A 42 -4.12 17.65 5.87
N VAL A 43 -3.81 16.76 6.82
CA VAL A 43 -2.43 16.47 7.25
C VAL A 43 -1.69 15.60 6.24
N ASN A 44 -2.36 14.62 5.62
CA ASN A 44 -1.77 13.75 4.62
C ASN A 44 -2.83 13.28 3.59
N PRO A 45 -2.39 12.83 2.39
CA PRO A 45 -3.31 12.40 1.32
C PRO A 45 -4.21 11.23 1.73
N ARG A 46 -3.75 10.30 2.57
CA ARG A 46 -4.53 9.14 3.03
C ARG A 46 -5.74 9.57 3.87
N ASN A 47 -5.53 10.48 4.81
CA ASN A 47 -6.58 11.04 5.65
C ASN A 47 -7.56 11.88 4.83
N ALA A 48 -7.04 12.61 3.84
CA ALA A 48 -7.86 13.36 2.91
C ALA A 48 -8.76 12.45 2.06
N ALA A 49 -8.22 11.37 1.50
CA ALA A 49 -9.00 10.39 0.74
C ALA A 49 -10.08 9.72 1.61
N ALA A 50 -9.70 9.24 2.79
CA ALA A 50 -10.64 8.61 3.73
C ALA A 50 -11.74 9.56 4.19
N GLY A 51 -11.40 10.81 4.52
CA GLY A 51 -12.37 11.84 4.90
C GLY A 51 -13.28 12.24 3.73
N SER A 52 -12.75 12.25 2.51
CA SER A 52 -13.50 12.55 1.29
C SER A 52 -14.53 11.49 0.96
N LEU A 53 -14.24 10.20 1.17
CA LEU A 53 -15.17 9.11 0.88
C LEU A 53 -16.32 8.99 1.89
N ARG A 54 -16.12 9.47 3.13
CA ARG A 54 -17.09 9.31 4.24
C ARG A 54 -18.04 10.50 4.39
N GLN A 55 -18.27 11.25 3.31
CA GLN A 55 -19.23 12.35 3.30
C GLN A 55 -20.65 11.82 3.14
N LEU A 56 -21.60 12.42 3.88
CA LEU A 56 -23.01 12.09 3.75
C LEU A 56 -23.58 12.51 2.39
N ASP A 57 -23.13 13.66 1.88
CA ASP A 57 -23.50 14.18 0.56
C ASP A 57 -22.44 13.80 -0.48
N SER A 58 -22.81 12.92 -1.42
CA SER A 58 -21.94 12.44 -2.49
C SER A 58 -21.44 13.55 -3.42
N ARG A 59 -22.14 14.68 -3.50
CA ARG A 59 -21.70 15.84 -4.30
C ARG A 59 -20.45 16.50 -3.73
N ILE A 60 -20.22 16.36 -2.42
CA ILE A 60 -18.97 16.82 -1.78
C ILE A 60 -17.83 15.90 -2.22
N THR A 61 -18.03 14.59 -2.14
CA THR A 61 -17.06 13.58 -2.61
C THR A 61 -16.70 13.77 -4.08
N ALA A 62 -17.69 14.06 -4.93
CA ALA A 62 -17.49 14.28 -6.36
C ALA A 62 -16.59 15.48 -6.70
N ARG A 63 -16.46 16.46 -5.78
CA ARG A 63 -15.55 17.61 -5.94
C ARG A 63 -14.13 17.33 -5.46
N ARG A 64 -13.91 16.21 -4.76
CA ARG A 64 -12.59 15.86 -4.24
C ARG A 64 -11.79 15.17 -5.35
N PRO A 65 -10.49 15.46 -5.49
CA PRO A 65 -9.67 14.90 -6.57
C PRO A 65 -9.23 13.46 -6.23
N LEU A 66 -10.21 12.58 -6.10
CA LEU A 66 -10.01 11.16 -5.80
C LEU A 66 -9.63 10.41 -7.07
N ALA A 67 -8.64 9.53 -6.95
CA ALA A 67 -8.26 8.55 -7.94
C ALA A 67 -8.45 7.14 -7.36
N PHE A 68 -8.53 6.14 -8.22
CA PHE A 68 -8.62 4.73 -7.86
C PHE A 68 -7.49 3.97 -8.55
N THR A 69 -6.94 2.96 -7.88
CA THR A 69 -6.00 2.02 -8.48
C THR A 69 -6.36 0.60 -8.04
N ALA A 70 -6.58 -0.30 -9.00
CA ALA A 70 -6.85 -1.70 -8.73
C ALA A 70 -5.55 -2.43 -8.39
N TYR A 71 -5.60 -3.31 -7.39
CA TYR A 71 -4.45 -4.11 -6.97
C TYR A 71 -4.78 -5.60 -6.83
N SER A 72 -6.07 -6.00 -6.80
CA SER A 72 -6.44 -7.42 -6.79
C SER A 72 -7.90 -7.64 -7.19
N VAL A 73 -8.29 -8.90 -7.29
CA VAL A 73 -9.68 -9.34 -7.42
C VAL A 73 -10.13 -10.08 -6.16
N GLY A 74 -11.44 -10.10 -5.91
CA GLY A 74 -12.10 -10.87 -4.86
C GLY A 74 -12.81 -12.08 -5.45
N VAL A 75 -14.13 -12.16 -5.26
CA VAL A 75 -14.98 -13.18 -5.90
C VAL A 75 -15.07 -12.94 -7.41
N VAL A 76 -14.96 -14.01 -8.19
CA VAL A 76 -15.08 -14.00 -9.65
C VAL A 76 -15.90 -15.20 -10.09
N GLU A 77 -16.88 -14.98 -10.96
CA GLU A 77 -17.64 -16.04 -11.62
C GLU A 77 -17.16 -16.18 -13.06
N GLY A 78 -16.18 -17.05 -13.28
CA GLY A 78 -15.54 -17.25 -14.58
C GLY A 78 -14.03 -17.45 -14.43
N ASP A 79 -13.33 -17.52 -15.55
CA ASP A 79 -11.90 -17.76 -15.58
C ASP A 79 -11.11 -16.45 -15.62
N LEU A 80 -10.02 -16.41 -14.85
CA LEU A 80 -9.00 -15.37 -14.91
C LEU A 80 -7.63 -15.99 -15.15
N PRO A 81 -6.65 -15.21 -15.65
CA PRO A 81 -5.28 -15.66 -15.74
C PRO A 81 -4.76 -16.17 -14.39
N GLY A 82 -3.95 -17.23 -14.40
CA GLY A 82 -3.37 -17.79 -13.17
C GLY A 82 -2.25 -16.94 -12.54
N ALA A 83 -1.80 -15.90 -13.24
CA ALA A 83 -0.73 -15.02 -12.79
C ALA A 83 -1.30 -13.65 -12.37
N HIS A 84 -0.86 -13.13 -11.22
CA HIS A 84 -1.38 -11.90 -10.65
C HIS A 84 -1.18 -10.67 -11.55
N ASP A 85 0.00 -10.56 -12.14
CA ASP A 85 0.35 -9.55 -13.14
C ASP A 85 -0.56 -9.61 -14.36
N ALA A 86 -0.83 -10.82 -14.86
CA ALA A 86 -1.78 -11.02 -15.96
C ALA A 86 -3.23 -10.67 -15.58
N ILE A 87 -3.65 -10.92 -14.33
CA ILE A 87 -4.95 -10.46 -13.83
C ILE A 87 -5.03 -8.95 -13.86
N LEU A 88 -4.02 -8.25 -13.32
CA LEU A 88 -4.02 -6.79 -13.28
C LEU A 88 -3.94 -6.18 -14.69
N GLN A 89 -3.18 -6.79 -15.60
CA GLN A 89 -3.19 -6.41 -17.01
C GLN A 89 -4.59 -6.56 -17.62
N ARG A 90 -5.29 -7.66 -17.34
CA ARG A 90 -6.66 -7.85 -17.80
C ARG A 90 -7.63 -6.81 -17.22
N LEU A 91 -7.49 -6.43 -15.96
CA LEU A 91 -8.27 -5.33 -15.37
C LEU A 91 -8.01 -4.01 -16.11
N SER A 92 -6.75 -3.73 -16.47
CA SER A 92 -6.36 -2.56 -17.25
C SER A 92 -6.99 -2.56 -18.65
N GLU A 93 -6.97 -3.71 -19.34
CA GLU A 93 -7.63 -3.90 -20.64
C GLU A 93 -9.15 -3.65 -20.56
N TRP A 94 -9.77 -3.99 -19.43
CA TRP A 94 -11.19 -3.70 -19.16
C TRP A 94 -11.47 -2.24 -18.78
N GLY A 95 -10.44 -1.39 -18.72
CA GLY A 95 -10.54 0.04 -18.45
C GLY A 95 -10.42 0.42 -16.97
N LEU A 96 -10.06 -0.52 -16.08
CA LEU A 96 -9.80 -0.20 -14.69
C LEU A 96 -8.40 0.40 -14.54
N PRO A 97 -8.26 1.50 -13.77
CA PRO A 97 -6.94 2.07 -13.54
C PRO A 97 -6.10 1.12 -12.69
N VAL A 98 -4.89 0.83 -13.15
CA VAL A 98 -3.87 0.03 -12.47
C VAL A 98 -2.60 0.86 -12.38
N SER A 99 -1.79 0.62 -11.35
CA SER A 99 -0.52 1.33 -11.18
C SER A 99 0.43 1.08 -12.35
N GLU A 100 0.98 2.15 -12.93
CA GLU A 100 2.06 2.09 -13.93
C GLU A 100 3.39 1.62 -13.33
N TYR A 101 3.53 1.72 -12.00
CA TYR A 101 4.69 1.28 -11.24
C TYR A 101 4.55 -0.18 -10.78
N MET A 102 3.86 -1.01 -11.56
CA MET A 102 3.83 -2.45 -11.32
C MET A 102 4.89 -3.11 -12.18
N GLN A 103 5.74 -3.93 -11.57
CA GLN A 103 6.73 -4.72 -12.31
C GLN A 103 6.81 -6.14 -11.77
N THR A 104 6.78 -7.12 -12.66
CA THR A 104 7.09 -8.52 -12.33
C THR A 104 8.60 -8.69 -12.32
N VAL A 105 9.14 -9.13 -11.19
CA VAL A 105 10.55 -9.45 -10.99
C VAL A 105 10.70 -10.86 -10.41
N THR A 106 11.85 -11.49 -10.66
CA THR A 106 12.09 -12.88 -10.25
C THR A 106 13.26 -12.95 -9.28
N GLY A 107 13.02 -13.54 -8.10
CA GLY A 107 14.03 -13.70 -7.05
C GLY A 107 14.09 -12.53 -6.08
N ILE A 108 14.56 -12.81 -4.86
CA ILE A 108 14.57 -11.85 -3.75
C ILE A 108 15.45 -10.63 -4.08
N ALA A 109 16.63 -10.86 -4.65
CA ALA A 109 17.54 -9.76 -5.03
C ALA A 109 16.88 -8.79 -6.02
N ALA A 110 16.13 -9.30 -7.00
CA ALA A 110 15.43 -8.44 -7.95
C ALA A 110 14.26 -7.67 -7.30
N CYS A 111 13.63 -8.23 -6.27
CA CYS A 111 12.64 -7.50 -5.46
C CYS A 111 13.29 -6.34 -4.70
N ASP A 112 14.47 -6.56 -4.10
CA ASP A 112 15.20 -5.54 -3.36
C ASP A 112 15.68 -4.42 -4.31
N ASP A 113 16.26 -4.78 -5.47
CA ASP A 113 16.68 -3.82 -6.51
C ASP A 113 15.50 -2.95 -6.97
N TYR A 114 14.34 -3.57 -7.19
CA TYR A 114 13.13 -2.85 -7.59
C TYR A 114 12.60 -1.93 -6.49
N TYR A 115 12.60 -2.42 -5.25
CA TYR A 115 12.24 -1.61 -4.08
C TYR A 115 13.15 -0.39 -3.94
N GLU A 116 14.46 -0.55 -4.07
CA GLU A 116 15.42 0.56 -4.01
C GLU A 116 15.23 1.55 -5.15
N ALA A 117 14.95 1.06 -6.37
CA ALA A 117 14.67 1.91 -7.52
C ALA A 117 13.43 2.79 -7.28
N LEU A 118 12.33 2.21 -6.77
CA LEU A 118 11.14 2.97 -6.42
C LEU A 118 11.35 3.88 -5.20
N ALA A 119 12.14 3.46 -4.21
CA ALA A 119 12.47 4.27 -3.04
C ALA A 119 13.21 5.56 -3.44
N ARG A 120 14.11 5.50 -4.42
CA ARG A 120 14.80 6.69 -4.97
C ARG A 120 13.85 7.67 -5.65
N GLN A 121 12.72 7.19 -6.18
CA GLN A 121 11.70 8.00 -6.86
C GLN A 121 10.53 8.36 -5.95
N ARG A 122 10.54 7.96 -4.69
CA ARG A 122 9.40 8.09 -3.75
C ARG A 122 8.77 9.48 -3.71
N ASP A 123 9.59 10.52 -3.77
CA ASP A 123 9.10 11.90 -3.68
C ASP A 123 8.48 12.41 -4.98
N THR A 124 8.76 11.75 -6.11
CA THR A 124 8.16 12.05 -7.41
C THR A 124 6.95 11.18 -7.72
N LEU A 125 6.72 10.09 -6.97
CA LEU A 125 5.58 9.22 -7.21
C LEU A 125 4.26 9.94 -6.88
N PRO A 126 3.25 9.85 -7.76
CA PRO A 126 1.94 10.45 -7.53
C PRO A 126 1.17 9.73 -6.41
N LEU A 127 1.49 8.45 -6.17
CA LEU A 127 0.88 7.57 -5.17
C LEU A 127 1.92 7.15 -4.13
N ILE A 128 1.54 7.12 -2.85
CA ILE A 128 2.47 6.89 -1.72
C ILE A 128 2.36 5.44 -1.17
N SER A 129 1.52 4.58 -1.76
CA SER A 129 1.44 3.16 -1.38
C SER A 129 2.32 2.29 -2.28
N MET A 130 3.16 1.45 -1.66
CA MET A 130 3.99 0.45 -2.33
C MET A 130 3.74 -0.90 -1.67
N ALA A 131 3.47 -1.93 -2.48
CA ALA A 131 3.26 -3.29 -2.02
C ALA A 131 4.08 -4.25 -2.89
N LEU A 132 4.79 -5.19 -2.27
CA LEU A 132 5.50 -6.27 -2.95
C LEU A 132 4.72 -7.57 -2.74
N PHE A 133 4.41 -8.26 -3.83
CA PHE A 133 3.74 -9.56 -3.80
C PHE A 133 4.75 -10.65 -4.16
N SER A 134 4.93 -11.62 -3.26
CA SER A 134 5.87 -12.73 -3.45
C SER A 134 5.10 -14.05 -3.56
N ARG A 135 5.41 -14.85 -4.58
CA ARG A 135 4.93 -16.22 -4.71
C ARG A 135 5.86 -17.13 -3.90
N SER A 136 5.58 -17.33 -2.61
CA SER A 136 6.21 -18.42 -1.86
C SER A 136 5.19 -19.51 -1.55
N THR A 137 5.46 -20.72 -2.03
CA THR A 137 4.72 -21.93 -1.67
C THR A 137 5.16 -22.36 -0.27
N GLY A 138 4.58 -21.81 0.79
CA GLY A 138 4.68 -22.45 2.11
C GLY A 138 4.88 -21.59 3.35
N TRP A 139 4.28 -20.40 3.47
CA TRP A 139 4.22 -19.70 4.76
C TRP A 139 2.80 -19.69 5.34
N ARG A 140 2.57 -20.42 6.45
CA ARG A 140 1.32 -20.35 7.23
C ARG A 140 1.35 -19.14 8.16
N SER A 141 0.89 -18.00 7.65
CA SER A 141 0.43 -16.83 8.40
C SER A 141 -0.82 -16.29 7.70
N ARG A 142 -1.72 -15.58 8.40
CA ARG A 142 -3.03 -15.13 7.87
C ARG A 142 -2.95 -14.22 6.61
N LYS A 143 -1.75 -13.84 6.18
CA LYS A 143 -1.43 -13.18 4.90
C LYS A 143 -0.15 -13.81 4.34
N SER A 144 -0.26 -14.85 3.52
CA SER A 144 0.88 -15.67 3.07
C SER A 144 1.51 -15.24 1.74
N TRP A 145 0.98 -14.21 1.05
CA TRP A 145 1.34 -13.87 -0.34
C TRP A 145 1.78 -12.41 -0.57
N ALA A 146 1.78 -11.57 0.47
CA ALA A 146 2.11 -10.15 0.35
C ALA A 146 3.12 -9.74 1.43
N LEU A 147 4.27 -9.20 0.99
CA LEU A 147 5.28 -8.62 1.88
C LEU A 147 5.14 -7.09 1.82
N PHE A 148 4.84 -6.48 2.95
CA PHE A 148 4.82 -5.02 3.08
C PHE A 148 6.17 -4.58 3.65
N HIS A 149 7.01 -3.98 2.81
CA HIS A 149 8.24 -3.36 3.28
C HIS A 149 7.95 -1.91 3.68
N GLU A 150 7.89 -1.64 4.98
CA GLU A 150 7.78 -0.27 5.46
C GLU A 150 9.15 0.41 5.33
N PRO A 151 9.23 1.62 4.76
CA PRO A 151 10.48 2.37 4.78
C PRO A 151 10.86 2.64 6.24
N PRO A 152 12.16 2.75 6.56
CA PRO A 152 12.58 3.17 7.89
C PRO A 152 11.89 4.50 8.21
N LEU A 153 11.27 4.58 9.40
CA LEU A 153 10.68 5.82 9.88
C LEU A 153 11.78 6.89 9.87
N GLY A 154 11.58 7.94 9.08
CA GLY A 154 12.43 9.12 9.15
C GLY A 154 12.54 9.60 10.58
N ASP A 155 13.71 10.12 10.94
CA ASP A 155 14.05 10.53 12.30
C ASP A 155 12.92 11.40 12.91
N ARG A 156 12.28 10.88 13.97
CA ARG A 156 11.20 11.56 14.70
C ARG A 156 11.74 12.64 15.64
N SER A 157 13.04 12.97 15.60
CA SER A 157 13.69 13.95 16.47
C SER A 157 13.24 15.40 16.28
N GLN A 158 12.47 15.73 15.23
CA GLN A 158 11.99 17.08 14.96
C GLN A 158 10.48 17.23 15.22
N VAL A 159 10.05 16.95 16.45
CA VAL A 159 8.78 17.48 16.99
C VAL A 159 9.12 18.31 18.22
N SER A 160 9.63 19.51 18.01
CA SER A 160 9.79 20.54 19.04
C SER A 160 8.54 21.42 19.06
N GLY A 161 7.54 20.99 19.84
CA GLY A 161 6.45 21.85 20.32
C GLY A 161 6.71 22.28 21.77
N PRO A 162 6.34 23.51 22.18
CA PRO A 162 6.67 24.01 23.51
C PRO A 162 5.73 23.42 24.57
N GLY A 163 6.31 22.85 25.62
CA GLY A 163 5.73 22.74 26.96
C GLY A 163 4.40 22.00 27.11
N GLY A 164 4.47 20.69 27.39
CA GLY A 164 3.35 19.93 27.94
C GLY A 164 3.84 18.60 28.50
N GLU A 165 3.86 18.48 29.83
CA GLU A 165 4.13 17.20 30.52
C GLU A 165 3.06 16.18 30.14
N HIS A 166 3.48 15.05 29.56
CA HIS A 166 2.62 13.89 29.35
C HIS A 166 3.23 12.68 30.04
N SER A 167 2.66 12.34 31.20
CA SER A 167 2.95 11.09 31.91
C SER A 167 2.08 9.98 31.29
N ALA A 168 2.71 8.98 30.66
CA ALA A 168 2.03 7.79 30.17
C ALA A 168 2.46 6.57 30.99
N VAL A 169 1.62 6.18 31.95
CA VAL A 169 1.72 4.89 32.64
C VAL A 169 1.26 3.79 31.68
N GLY A 170 2.22 3.11 31.05
CA GLY A 170 1.97 1.92 30.25
C GLY A 170 1.56 0.74 31.14
N ARG A 171 0.28 0.35 31.09
CA ARG A 171 -0.17 -0.93 31.65
C ARG A 171 0.47 -2.07 30.86
N ARG A 172 1.38 -2.78 31.51
CA ARG A 172 2.00 -4.03 31.08
C ARG A 172 0.88 -5.09 30.93
N LEU A 173 0.54 -5.47 29.69
CA LEU A 173 -0.28 -6.66 29.44
C LEU A 173 0.62 -7.89 29.62
N SER A 174 0.43 -8.58 30.73
CA SER A 174 1.03 -9.87 31.05
C SER A 174 0.46 -10.98 30.17
N GLY A 175 1.14 -11.28 29.06
CA GLY A 175 0.95 -12.51 28.28
C GLY A 175 1.92 -13.58 28.78
N ARG A 176 1.38 -14.70 29.24
CA ARG A 176 2.09 -15.84 29.84
C ARG A 176 3.08 -16.49 28.88
N SER A 177 4.24 -16.81 29.45
CA SER A 177 5.33 -17.60 28.90
C SER A 177 4.92 -19.07 28.70
N TYR A 178 5.24 -19.63 27.53
CA TYR A 178 5.49 -21.06 27.38
C TYR A 178 6.88 -21.23 26.74
N GLY A 179 7.80 -21.80 27.53
CA GLY A 179 8.88 -22.67 27.05
C GLY A 179 10.17 -22.04 26.54
N GLY A 180 11.22 -22.15 27.36
CA GLY A 180 12.49 -22.74 26.92
C GLY A 180 13.60 -21.79 26.48
N ASP A 181 14.54 -21.57 27.39
CA ASP A 181 15.88 -21.03 27.15
C ASP A 181 16.63 -21.79 26.03
N HIS A 182 17.24 -21.08 25.09
CA HIS A 182 18.69 -20.85 25.08
C HIS A 182 19.18 -20.12 23.81
N ALA A 183 19.97 -19.07 24.06
CA ALA A 183 21.17 -18.66 23.33
C ALA A 183 21.07 -18.07 21.90
N GLY A 184 21.08 -16.73 21.86
CA GLY A 184 22.06 -15.92 21.11
C GLY A 184 22.28 -16.15 19.62
N CYS A 185 21.78 -15.23 18.79
CA CYS A 185 22.44 -14.89 17.51
C CYS A 185 22.22 -13.40 17.17
N PRO A 186 23.27 -12.66 16.73
CA PRO A 186 23.24 -11.20 16.51
C PRO A 186 22.68 -10.83 15.12
N PRO A 187 22.45 -9.52 14.83
CA PRO A 187 21.79 -9.08 13.60
C PRO A 187 22.74 -9.07 12.39
N ALA A 188 22.10 -9.11 11.21
CA ALA A 188 22.62 -8.81 9.87
C ALA A 188 23.23 -9.96 9.04
N ALA A 189 22.57 -10.18 7.89
CA ALA A 189 23.12 -10.42 6.56
C ALA A 189 24.46 -11.18 6.43
N ARG A 190 24.41 -12.41 5.93
CA ARG A 190 25.32 -12.87 4.86
C ARG A 190 24.85 -14.18 4.22
N VAL A 191 24.74 -14.13 2.90
CA VAL A 191 24.70 -15.27 1.98
C VAL A 191 26.12 -15.80 1.79
N CYS A 192 26.30 -17.12 1.92
CA CYS A 192 27.31 -18.00 1.29
C CYS A 192 26.75 -19.42 1.52
N GLY A 193 26.41 -20.26 0.55
CA GLY A 193 27.23 -20.74 -0.57
C GLY A 193 28.08 -21.94 -0.09
N GLY A 194 27.76 -23.17 -0.50
CA GLY A 194 28.64 -24.33 -0.31
C GLY A 194 27.93 -25.69 -0.29
N ASP A 195 28.10 -26.43 -1.39
CA ASP A 195 27.73 -27.83 -1.61
C ASP A 195 28.35 -28.83 -0.62
N GLY A 196 27.76 -30.03 -0.53
CA GLY A 196 28.56 -31.25 -0.37
C GLY A 196 28.03 -32.31 0.60
N GLN A 197 27.47 -33.37 -0.01
CA GLN A 197 27.23 -34.76 0.49
C GLN A 197 26.12 -35.01 1.50
#